data_AF-A0A835FNF4-F1
#
_entry.id   AF-A0A835FNF4-F1
#
_cell.length_a   1.000
_cell.length_b   1.000
_cell.length_c   1.000
_cell.angle_alpha   90.00
_cell.angle_beta   90.00
_cell.angle_gamma   90.00
#
_symmetry.space_group_name_H-M   'P 1'
#
loop_
_entity.id
_entity.type
_entity.pdbx_description
1 polymer ?
#
loop_
_entity_poly.entity_id
_entity_poly.type
_entity_poly.pdbx_seq_one_letter_code
_entity_poly.pdbx_strand_id
1 'polypeptide(L)'
;MSRQARKEEAAAARDVLKMSFWLLNSTDSSCGANRKNEQYWTDVEVTYNKTTPSQRARNAKQIKDRCHKWITYNNGLKAARKKVATKGLGNDKEGEAGDHIDVDDNEQPRPMGQRQAKKLKYDKGKEVDHIDLEELDKFGKIQDEQNANRLKVLELQHKLSTEKMEQIKLAHLAAKEEKEARKYELESKMFETYNHLLSMDLSLMYDDEKLDHANTMKCLKKKLFPES
;
A
#
# COMPACT_ATOMS: atom_id res chain seq x y z
N MET A 1 11.69 -20.87 13.81
CA MET A 1 11.90 -19.44 13.45
C MET A 1 12.18 -18.61 14.69
N SER A 2 13.32 -17.90 14.72
CA SER A 2 13.74 -17.07 15.86
C SER A 2 12.76 -15.91 16.12
N ARG A 3 12.59 -15.51 17.39
CA ARG A 3 11.77 -14.33 17.79
C ARG A 3 12.26 -13.05 17.10
N GLN A 4 13.54 -13.00 16.77
CA GLN A 4 14.15 -11.89 16.04
C GLN A 4 13.67 -11.84 14.58
N ALA A 5 13.67 -12.99 13.88
CA ALA A 5 13.17 -13.10 12.51
C ALA A 5 11.68 -12.72 12.40
N ARG A 6 10.85 -13.13 13.37
CA ARG A 6 9.42 -12.71 13.43
C ARG A 6 9.24 -11.21 13.69
N LYS A 7 10.15 -10.57 14.43
CA LYS A 7 10.11 -9.12 14.68
C LYS A 7 10.54 -8.32 13.44
N GLU A 8 11.52 -8.82 12.69
CA GLU A 8 12.06 -8.22 11.47
C GLU A 8 11.12 -8.40 10.27
N GLU A 9 10.54 -9.58 10.08
CA GLU A 9 9.52 -9.85 9.06
C GLU A 9 8.26 -9.00 9.28
N ALA A 10 7.82 -8.89 10.55
CA ALA A 10 6.75 -7.98 10.92
C ALA A 10 7.14 -6.50 10.71
N ALA A 11 8.43 -6.15 10.73
CA ALA A 11 8.90 -4.78 10.48
C ALA A 11 8.91 -4.45 8.98
N ALA A 12 9.37 -5.38 8.15
CA ALA A 12 9.32 -5.26 6.70
C ALA A 12 7.87 -5.14 6.18
N ALA A 13 6.96 -5.98 6.68
CA ALA A 13 5.53 -5.88 6.35
C ALA A 13 4.90 -4.54 6.79
N ARG A 14 5.36 -4.00 7.93
CA ARG A 14 4.96 -2.67 8.43
C ARG A 14 5.46 -1.54 7.54
N ASP A 15 6.63 -1.68 6.93
CA ASP A 15 7.22 -0.65 6.07
C ASP A 15 6.59 -0.65 4.67
N VAL A 16 6.22 -1.83 4.14
CA VAL A 16 5.47 -1.95 2.87
C VAL A 16 4.07 -1.33 2.98
N LEU A 17 3.33 -1.62 4.05
CA LEU A 17 2.03 -0.99 4.32
C LEU A 17 2.13 0.52 4.52
N LYS A 18 3.24 0.99 5.11
CA LYS A 18 3.49 2.41 5.31
C LYS A 18 3.85 3.11 3.99
N MET A 19 4.59 2.45 3.11
CA MET A 19 4.92 2.93 1.76
C MET A 19 3.68 3.00 0.86
N SER A 20 2.83 1.97 0.87
CA SER A 20 1.57 1.97 0.12
C SER A 20 0.63 3.08 0.60
N PHE A 21 0.61 3.35 1.90
CA PHE A 21 -0.21 4.39 2.48
C PHE A 21 0.32 5.81 2.18
N TRP A 22 1.64 6.00 2.17
CA TRP A 22 2.26 7.27 1.77
C TRP A 22 2.06 7.57 0.27
N LEU A 23 2.11 6.54 -0.59
CA LEU A 23 1.72 6.64 -2.00
C LEU A 23 0.25 7.04 -2.17
N LEU A 24 -0.64 6.50 -1.34
CA LEU A 24 -2.08 6.78 -1.41
C LEU A 24 -2.44 8.19 -0.93
N ASN A 25 -1.63 8.77 -0.05
CA ASN A 25 -1.89 10.06 0.57
C ASN A 25 -0.75 11.07 0.30
N SER A 26 -0.02 10.95 -0.80
CA SER A 26 1.10 11.85 -1.10
C SER A 26 0.59 13.28 -1.35
N THR A 27 1.25 14.28 -0.75
CA THR A 27 1.06 15.71 -1.07
C THR A 27 1.78 16.08 -2.35
N ASP A 28 1.57 15.33 -3.42
CA ASP A 28 2.12 15.71 -4.72
C ASP A 28 1.28 16.87 -5.27
N SER A 29 1.94 17.98 -5.57
CA SER A 29 1.29 19.26 -5.94
C SER A 29 0.55 19.20 -7.29
N SER A 30 0.43 18.03 -7.91
CA SER A 30 -0.30 17.81 -9.16
C SER A 30 -1.82 17.80 -9.00
N CYS A 31 -2.33 17.71 -7.78
CA CYS A 31 -3.75 17.88 -7.47
C CYS A 31 -3.84 18.95 -6.39
N GLY A 32 -4.47 20.09 -6.68
CA GLY A 32 -4.51 21.31 -5.85
C GLY A 32 -5.16 21.20 -4.46
N ALA A 33 -4.86 20.15 -3.70
CA ALA A 33 -5.24 19.99 -2.31
C ALA A 33 -4.09 20.50 -1.42
N ASN A 34 -3.94 21.82 -1.31
CA ASN A 34 -3.16 22.44 -0.25
C ASN A 34 -3.87 22.20 1.10
N ARG A 35 -3.88 20.95 1.58
CA ARG A 35 -4.41 20.60 2.91
C ARG A 35 -3.45 21.20 3.93
N LYS A 36 -3.97 21.99 4.88
CA LYS A 36 -3.19 22.51 6.01
C LYS A 36 -2.40 21.34 6.61
N ASN A 37 -1.08 21.50 6.73
CA ASN A 37 -0.13 20.45 7.09
C ASN A 37 -0.58 19.60 8.29
N GLU A 38 -1.26 20.19 9.29
CA GLU A 38 -1.78 19.47 10.45
C GLU A 38 -2.97 18.55 10.13
N GLN A 39 -3.96 19.02 9.36
CA GLN A 39 -5.12 18.22 8.95
C GLN A 39 -4.71 17.00 8.12
N TYR A 40 -3.63 17.14 7.35
CA TYR A 40 -3.07 16.02 6.61
C TYR A 40 -2.63 14.89 7.55
N TRP A 41 -1.88 15.21 8.61
CA TRP A 41 -1.37 14.21 9.55
C TRP A 41 -2.48 13.58 10.40
N THR A 42 -3.56 14.31 10.70
CA THR A 42 -4.73 13.74 11.39
C THR A 42 -5.48 12.73 10.52
N ASP A 43 -5.65 13.03 9.22
CA ASP A 43 -6.32 12.12 8.30
C ASP A 43 -5.48 10.85 8.06
N VAL A 44 -4.15 11.02 7.98
CA VAL A 44 -3.14 9.94 7.97
C VAL A 44 -3.20 9.09 9.25
N GLU A 45 -3.41 9.71 10.42
CA GLU A 45 -3.55 8.98 11.69
C GLU A 45 -4.79 8.09 11.70
N VAL A 46 -5.95 8.66 11.36
CA VAL A 46 -7.25 7.95 11.38
C VAL A 46 -7.18 6.71 10.49
N THR A 47 -6.62 6.86 9.30
CA THR A 47 -6.48 5.78 8.32
C THR A 47 -5.42 4.76 8.71
N TYR A 48 -4.30 5.19 9.32
CA TYR A 48 -3.29 4.29 9.88
C TYR A 48 -3.84 3.42 11.02
N ASN A 49 -4.62 4.03 11.91
CA ASN A 49 -5.19 3.34 13.08
C ASN A 49 -6.37 2.42 12.71
N LYS A 50 -7.06 2.65 11.58
CA LYS A 50 -8.08 1.73 11.03
C LYS A 50 -7.51 0.38 10.57
N THR A 51 -6.26 0.37 10.12
CA THR A 51 -5.61 -0.82 9.53
C THR A 51 -4.64 -1.52 10.49
N THR A 52 -4.57 -1.06 11.75
CA THR A 52 -3.61 -1.53 12.75
C THR A 52 -4.33 -2.00 14.02
N PRO A 53 -3.93 -3.13 14.65
CA PRO A 53 -4.51 -3.58 15.93
C PRO A 53 -4.38 -2.52 17.04
N SER A 54 -5.36 -2.40 17.94
CA SER A 54 -5.45 -1.25 18.88
C SER A 54 -4.21 -1.04 19.76
N GLN A 55 -3.50 -2.12 20.10
CA GLN A 55 -2.23 -2.11 20.85
C GLN A 55 -1.05 -1.42 20.11
N ARG A 56 -1.22 -1.08 18.84
CA ARG A 56 -0.21 -0.42 17.99
C ARG A 56 -0.72 0.88 17.37
N ALA A 57 -1.84 1.41 17.85
CA ALA A 57 -2.32 2.73 17.47
C ALA A 57 -1.23 3.76 17.77
N ARG A 58 -1.05 4.71 16.85
CA ARG A 58 -0.08 5.81 17.01
C ARG A 58 -0.78 7.13 16.77
N ASN A 59 -0.27 8.17 17.43
CA ASN A 59 -0.75 9.53 17.21
C ASN A 59 -0.12 10.15 15.95
N ALA A 60 -0.74 11.21 15.42
CA ALA A 60 -0.25 11.95 14.24
C ALA A 60 1.22 12.36 14.35
N LYS A 61 1.68 12.80 15.53
CA LYS A 61 3.08 13.22 15.76
C LYS A 61 4.05 12.06 15.57
N GLN A 62 3.77 10.91 16.17
CA GLN A 62 4.57 9.70 16.03
C GLN A 62 4.60 9.17 14.59
N ILE A 63 3.52 9.38 13.83
CA ILE A 63 3.47 9.01 12.41
C ILE A 63 4.32 9.95 11.57
N LYS A 64 4.20 11.27 11.82
CA LYS A 64 5.00 12.33 11.18
C LYS A 64 6.50 12.15 11.41
N ASP A 65 6.93 11.98 12.65
CA ASP A 65 8.35 11.82 13.00
C ASP A 65 8.95 10.56 12.34
N ARG A 66 8.20 9.46 12.34
CA ARG A 66 8.60 8.22 11.67
C ARG A 66 8.64 8.39 10.15
N CYS A 67 7.82 9.27 9.59
CA CYS A 67 7.82 9.58 8.16
C CYS A 67 9.08 10.36 7.77
N HIS A 68 9.40 11.44 8.49
CA HIS A 68 10.61 12.22 8.27
C HIS A 68 11.88 11.35 8.34
N LYS A 69 12.00 10.49 9.36
CA LYS A 69 13.15 9.57 9.47
C LYS A 69 13.30 8.65 8.26
N TRP A 70 12.18 8.16 7.71
CA TRP A 70 12.17 7.30 6.53
C TRP A 70 12.52 8.06 5.24
N ILE A 71 12.04 9.30 5.09
CA ILE A 71 12.38 10.18 3.96
C ILE A 71 13.90 10.45 3.95
N THR A 72 14.48 10.80 5.09
CA THR A 72 15.93 11.03 5.22
C THR A 72 16.73 9.77 4.82
N TYR A 73 16.33 8.60 5.30
CA TYR A 73 16.96 7.33 4.95
C TYR A 73 16.90 7.04 3.44
N ASN A 74 15.73 7.22 2.82
CA ASN A 74 15.56 6.98 1.38
C ASN A 74 16.31 7.99 0.51
N ASN A 75 16.39 9.25 0.94
CA ASN A 75 17.17 10.26 0.23
C ASN A 75 18.67 9.92 0.28
N GLY A 76 19.17 9.45 1.43
CA GLY A 76 20.52 8.92 1.56
C GLY A 76 20.77 7.73 0.64
N LEU A 77 19.80 6.81 0.54
CA LEU A 77 19.88 5.63 -0.34
C LEU A 77 19.88 6.00 -1.84
N LYS A 78 19.04 6.98 -2.23
CA LYS A 78 19.02 7.54 -3.59
C LYS A 78 20.34 8.25 -3.92
N ALA A 79 20.89 9.03 -2.99
CA ALA A 79 22.19 9.67 -3.15
C ALA A 79 23.33 8.65 -3.27
N ALA A 80 23.30 7.57 -2.48
CA ALA A 80 24.26 6.48 -2.58
C ALA A 80 24.17 5.74 -3.92
N ARG A 81 22.95 5.43 -4.41
CA ARG A 81 22.75 4.86 -5.75
C ARG A 81 23.25 5.78 -6.86
N LYS A 82 23.04 7.09 -6.75
CA LYS A 82 23.57 8.08 -7.70
C LYS A 82 25.10 8.12 -7.69
N LYS A 83 25.73 8.04 -6.52
CA LYS A 83 27.19 7.97 -6.37
C LYS A 83 27.80 6.67 -6.91
N VAL A 84 27.09 5.54 -6.78
CA VAL A 84 27.50 4.26 -7.38
C VAL A 84 27.34 4.30 -8.90
N ALA A 85 26.28 4.93 -9.41
CA ALA A 85 26.10 5.15 -10.84
C ALA A 85 27.19 6.05 -11.44
N THR A 86 27.66 7.07 -10.72
CA THR A 86 28.77 7.92 -11.18
C THR A 86 30.15 7.28 -11.00
N LYS A 87 30.36 6.41 -10.00
CA LYS A 87 31.62 5.63 -9.86
C LYS A 87 31.77 4.49 -10.88
N GLY A 88 30.70 4.09 -11.57
CA GLY A 88 30.75 3.13 -12.68
C GLY A 88 31.33 3.71 -13.98
N LEU A 89 31.64 5.00 -14.02
CA LEU A 89 32.28 5.70 -15.14
C LEU A 89 33.49 6.47 -14.62
N GLY A 90 34.69 5.90 -14.78
CA GLY A 90 35.94 6.65 -14.70
C GLY A 90 36.77 6.42 -13.44
N ASN A 91 37.93 5.80 -13.67
CA ASN A 91 39.02 5.55 -12.74
C ASN A 91 39.72 6.84 -12.25
N ASP A 92 40.27 6.72 -11.03
CA ASP A 92 41.50 7.28 -10.44
C ASP A 92 41.71 8.80 -10.36
N LYS A 93 41.78 9.30 -9.11
CA LYS A 93 43.04 9.74 -8.47
C LYS A 93 42.87 10.03 -6.98
N GLU A 94 43.76 9.41 -6.20
CA GLU A 94 43.99 9.57 -4.76
C GLU A 94 44.96 10.73 -4.46
N GLY A 95 45.00 11.14 -3.18
CA GLY A 95 46.06 11.98 -2.57
C GLY A 95 45.88 13.48 -2.80
N GLU A 96 46.19 14.40 -1.89
CA GLU A 96 47.16 14.37 -0.81
C GLU A 96 46.89 15.58 0.12
N ALA A 97 47.17 15.41 1.40
CA ALA A 97 47.11 16.44 2.44
C ALA A 97 48.53 16.97 2.73
N GLY A 98 48.66 18.27 2.97
CA GLY A 98 49.90 18.98 3.29
C GLY A 98 49.97 20.27 2.45
N ASP A 99 50.44 21.41 2.91
CA ASP A 99 51.22 21.78 4.09
C ASP A 99 51.05 23.30 4.29
N HIS A 100 51.23 23.76 5.52
CA HIS A 100 51.13 25.16 5.92
C HIS A 100 52.43 25.88 5.56
N ILE A 101 52.38 26.82 4.61
CA ILE A 101 53.48 27.74 4.31
C ILE A 101 52.98 29.16 4.58
N ASP A 102 53.57 29.78 5.59
CA ASP A 102 53.40 31.19 5.97
C ASP A 102 54.33 32.03 5.09
N VAL A 103 53.76 32.81 4.16
CA VAL A 103 54.50 33.79 3.33
C VAL A 103 53.67 35.06 3.17
N ASP A 104 54.04 36.03 3.99
CA ASP A 104 54.36 37.43 3.68
C ASP A 104 53.34 38.34 2.96
N ASP A 105 53.31 39.56 3.48
CA ASP A 105 52.36 40.66 3.31
C ASP A 105 52.23 41.13 1.85
N ASN A 106 51.30 40.53 1.10
CA ASN A 106 50.90 41.05 -0.21
C ASN A 106 49.56 41.77 -0.05
N GLU A 107 49.59 43.10 -0.01
CA GLU A 107 48.43 43.99 0.05
C GLU A 107 47.42 43.65 -1.06
N GLN A 108 46.50 42.74 -0.77
CA GLN A 108 45.35 42.50 -1.64
C GLN A 108 44.53 43.81 -1.66
N PRO A 109 44.29 44.40 -2.86
CA PRO A 109 43.49 45.62 -2.94
C PRO A 109 42.12 45.33 -2.33
N ARG A 110 41.67 46.21 -1.43
CA ARG A 110 40.45 45.98 -0.66
C ARG A 110 39.29 45.61 -1.59
N PRO A 111 38.43 44.64 -1.21
CA PRO A 111 37.30 44.22 -2.02
C PRO A 111 36.44 45.41 -2.45
N MET A 112 36.09 45.43 -3.74
CA MET A 112 35.27 46.49 -4.33
C MET A 112 33.97 46.66 -3.53
N GLY A 113 33.71 47.87 -3.04
CA GLY A 113 32.55 48.17 -2.21
C GLY A 113 31.22 47.86 -2.91
N GLN A 114 30.22 47.46 -2.11
CA GLN A 114 28.90 47.01 -2.57
C GLN A 114 28.22 47.95 -3.59
N ARG A 115 28.50 49.25 -3.52
CA ARG A 115 27.95 50.28 -4.40
C ARG A 115 28.56 50.25 -5.80
N GLN A 116 29.87 49.99 -5.94
CA GLN A 116 30.53 49.82 -7.24
C GLN A 116 30.25 48.44 -7.83
N ALA A 117 30.23 47.40 -6.99
CA ALA A 117 29.86 46.04 -7.41
C ALA A 117 28.44 45.97 -8.02
N LYS A 118 27.48 46.72 -7.44
CA LYS A 118 26.13 46.81 -8.01
C LYS A 118 26.12 47.52 -9.36
N LYS A 119 26.82 48.64 -9.53
CA LYS A 119 26.85 49.38 -10.82
C LYS A 119 27.38 48.53 -11.97
N LEU A 120 28.47 47.79 -11.77
CA LEU A 120 29.03 46.89 -12.79
C LEU A 120 28.10 45.72 -13.16
N LYS A 121 27.23 45.27 -12.24
CA LYS A 121 26.20 44.25 -12.56
C LYS A 121 25.05 44.77 -13.40
N TYR A 122 24.75 46.07 -13.34
CA TYR A 122 23.68 46.68 -14.14
C TYR A 122 24.19 47.23 -15.48
N ASP A 123 25.49 47.56 -15.59
CA ASP A 123 26.11 48.00 -16.86
C ASP A 123 26.39 46.83 -17.81
N LYS A 124 26.59 45.61 -17.30
CA LYS A 124 26.52 44.40 -18.13
C LYS A 124 25.05 44.07 -18.32
N GLY A 125 24.47 44.56 -19.42
CA GLY A 125 23.10 44.25 -19.81
C GLY A 125 22.81 42.77 -19.61
N LYS A 126 21.66 42.46 -18.99
CA LYS A 126 21.14 41.09 -18.97
C LYS A 126 21.03 40.64 -20.41
N GLU A 127 21.97 39.81 -20.85
CA GLU A 127 21.72 38.91 -21.95
C GLU A 127 20.53 38.05 -21.50
N VAL A 128 19.36 38.36 -22.03
CA VAL A 128 18.16 37.57 -21.79
C VAL A 128 18.38 36.33 -22.63
N ASP A 129 18.79 35.23 -21.99
CA ASP A 129 18.84 33.91 -22.62
C ASP A 129 17.55 33.72 -23.41
N HIS A 130 17.65 33.64 -24.74
CA HIS A 130 16.52 33.40 -25.60
C HIS A 130 15.96 32.02 -25.22
N ILE A 131 14.79 31.98 -24.58
CA ILE A 131 14.13 30.73 -24.22
C ILE A 131 13.83 29.99 -25.53
N ASP A 132 14.52 28.88 -25.76
CA ASP A 132 14.30 28.04 -26.94
C ASP A 132 12.88 27.45 -26.89
N LEU A 133 11.97 28.05 -27.65
CA LEU A 133 10.56 27.66 -27.76
C LEU A 133 10.41 26.20 -28.21
N GLU A 134 11.36 25.68 -29.01
CA GLU A 134 11.35 24.29 -29.47
C GLU A 134 11.75 23.29 -28.38
N GLU A 135 12.59 23.70 -27.44
CA GLU A 135 12.94 22.88 -26.28
C GLU A 135 11.73 22.76 -25.33
N LEU A 136 10.99 23.85 -25.12
CA LEU A 136 9.80 23.88 -24.27
C LEU A 136 8.66 22.99 -24.80
N ASP A 137 8.47 22.94 -26.12
CA ASP A 137 7.50 22.06 -26.79
C ASP A 137 7.84 20.57 -26.61
N LYS A 138 9.13 20.21 -26.69
CA LYS A 138 9.58 18.83 -26.43
C LYS A 138 9.28 18.42 -24.98
N PHE A 139 9.51 19.32 -24.01
CA PHE A 139 9.15 19.07 -22.61
C PHE A 139 7.64 18.88 -22.42
N GLY A 140 6.82 19.69 -23.10
CA GLY A 140 5.35 19.54 -23.08
C GLY A 140 4.91 18.16 -23.56
N LYS A 141 5.44 17.71 -24.71
CA LYS A 141 5.15 16.38 -25.27
C LYS A 141 5.54 15.22 -24.33
N ILE A 142 6.71 15.32 -23.70
CA ILE A 142 7.18 14.31 -22.74
C ILE A 142 6.24 14.25 -21.52
N GLN A 143 5.81 15.41 -21.03
CA GLN A 143 4.91 15.48 -19.87
C GLN A 143 3.51 14.94 -20.20
N ASP A 144 2.99 15.24 -21.38
CA ASP A 144 1.70 14.73 -21.86
C ASP A 144 1.72 13.21 -22.04
N GLU A 145 2.78 12.66 -22.62
CA GLU A 145 2.96 11.22 -22.77
C GLU A 145 3.07 10.53 -21.40
N GLN A 146 3.82 11.11 -20.48
CA GLN A 146 3.93 10.59 -19.11
C GLN A 146 2.58 10.63 -18.37
N ASN A 147 1.80 11.71 -18.54
CA ASN A 147 0.47 11.85 -17.97
C ASN A 147 -0.51 10.83 -18.57
N ALA A 148 -0.47 10.61 -19.88
CA ALA A 148 -1.28 9.60 -20.55
C ALA A 148 -0.94 8.18 -20.05
N ASN A 149 0.35 7.88 -19.91
CA ASN A 149 0.79 6.59 -19.36
C ASN A 149 0.35 6.40 -17.91
N ARG A 150 0.45 7.46 -17.08
CA ARG A 150 -0.03 7.44 -15.70
C ARG A 150 -1.54 7.20 -15.62
N LEU A 151 -2.32 7.84 -16.49
CA LEU A 151 -3.77 7.67 -16.55
C LEU A 151 -4.15 6.22 -16.88
N LYS A 152 -3.50 5.61 -17.88
CA LYS A 152 -3.70 4.20 -18.25
C LYS A 152 -3.41 3.25 -17.09
N VAL A 153 -2.33 3.49 -16.33
CA VAL A 153 -1.98 2.68 -15.16
C VAL A 153 -3.05 2.78 -14.07
N LEU A 154 -3.56 3.98 -13.81
CA LEU A 154 -4.63 4.19 -12.83
C LEU A 154 -5.93 3.50 -13.24
N GLU A 155 -6.30 3.57 -14.52
CA GLU A 155 -7.48 2.88 -15.04
C GLU A 155 -7.36 1.36 -14.89
N LEU A 156 -6.20 0.78 -15.22
CA LEU A 156 -5.96 -0.65 -15.05
C LEU A 156 -6.01 -1.06 -13.57
N GLN A 157 -5.41 -0.28 -12.68
CA GLN A 157 -5.46 -0.54 -11.24
C GLN A 157 -6.88 -0.47 -10.70
N HIS A 158 -7.67 0.50 -11.15
CA HIS A 158 -9.08 0.61 -10.81
C HIS A 158 -9.87 -0.61 -11.28
N LYS A 159 -9.73 -1.01 -12.55
CA LYS A 159 -10.39 -2.19 -13.13
C LYS A 159 -10.03 -3.47 -12.38
N LEU A 160 -8.75 -3.71 -12.11
CA LEU A 160 -8.29 -4.88 -11.35
C LEU A 160 -8.82 -4.89 -9.92
N SER A 161 -8.96 -3.71 -9.30
CA SER A 161 -9.51 -3.58 -7.95
C SER A 161 -11.01 -3.90 -7.92
N THR A 162 -11.78 -3.34 -8.87
CA THR A 162 -13.22 -3.60 -8.98
C THR A 162 -13.50 -5.06 -9.28
N GLU A 163 -12.79 -5.62 -10.26
CA GLU A 163 -12.94 -7.03 -10.64
C GLU A 163 -12.60 -7.98 -9.48
N LYS A 164 -11.52 -7.70 -8.72
CA LYS A 164 -11.19 -8.48 -7.51
C LYS A 164 -12.30 -8.41 -6.46
N MET A 165 -12.90 -7.24 -6.22
CA MET A 165 -14.00 -7.11 -5.28
C MET A 165 -15.25 -7.87 -5.75
N GLU A 166 -15.57 -7.80 -7.04
CA GLU A 166 -16.69 -8.53 -7.63
C GLU A 166 -16.47 -10.05 -7.59
N GLN A 167 -15.26 -10.52 -7.90
CA GLN A 167 -14.89 -11.93 -7.81
C GLN A 167 -15.04 -12.47 -6.38
N ILE A 168 -14.63 -11.71 -5.36
CA ILE A 168 -14.81 -12.10 -3.96
C ILE A 168 -16.29 -12.18 -3.59
N LYS A 169 -17.11 -11.22 -4.04
CA LYS A 169 -18.56 -11.23 -3.79
C LYS A 169 -19.22 -12.45 -4.44
N LEU A 170 -18.89 -12.76 -5.69
CA LEU A 170 -19.41 -13.93 -6.41
C LEU A 170 -18.99 -15.23 -5.72
N ALA A 171 -17.73 -15.37 -5.32
CA ALA A 171 -17.25 -16.56 -4.60
C ALA A 171 -17.97 -16.75 -3.26
N HIS A 172 -18.23 -15.66 -2.53
CA HIS A 172 -19.00 -15.71 -1.28
C HIS A 172 -20.46 -16.14 -1.53
N LEU A 173 -21.11 -15.61 -2.57
CA LEU A 173 -22.47 -16.01 -2.94
C LEU A 173 -22.53 -17.49 -3.33
N ALA A 174 -21.62 -17.97 -4.19
CA ALA A 174 -21.54 -19.37 -4.56
C ALA A 174 -21.34 -20.28 -3.35
N ALA A 175 -20.46 -19.91 -2.41
CA ALA A 175 -20.25 -20.68 -1.17
C ALA A 175 -21.48 -20.68 -0.24
N LYS A 176 -22.31 -19.63 -0.29
CA LYS A 176 -23.57 -19.56 0.45
C LYS A 176 -24.62 -20.48 -0.19
N GLU A 177 -24.81 -20.39 -1.50
CA GLU A 177 -25.72 -21.23 -2.27
C GLU A 177 -25.36 -22.71 -2.17
N GLU A 178 -24.07 -23.06 -2.18
CA GLU A 178 -23.63 -24.44 -1.99
C GLU A 178 -24.00 -24.98 -0.61
N LYS A 179 -23.87 -24.18 0.46
CA LYS A 179 -24.28 -24.57 1.81
C LYS A 179 -25.79 -24.78 1.89
N GLU A 180 -26.57 -23.92 1.22
CA GLU A 180 -28.03 -24.07 1.15
C GLU A 180 -28.41 -25.31 0.33
N ALA A 181 -27.78 -25.57 -0.81
CA ALA A 181 -27.98 -26.76 -1.62
C ALA A 181 -27.66 -28.05 -0.84
N ARG A 182 -26.53 -28.09 -0.11
CA ARG A 182 -26.18 -29.22 0.77
C ARG A 182 -27.19 -29.45 1.89
N LYS A 183 -27.78 -28.37 2.43
CA LYS A 183 -28.85 -28.47 3.43
C LYS A 183 -30.09 -29.15 2.83
N TYR A 184 -30.54 -28.71 1.66
CA TYR A 184 -31.67 -29.32 0.96
C TYR A 184 -31.41 -30.77 0.55
N GLU A 185 -30.18 -31.09 0.10
CA GLU A 185 -29.80 -32.45 -0.24
C GLU A 185 -29.84 -33.38 0.99
N LEU A 186 -29.32 -32.90 2.13
CA LEU A 186 -29.40 -33.64 3.39
C LEU A 186 -30.86 -33.87 3.81
N GLU A 187 -31.70 -32.86 3.69
CA GLU A 187 -33.13 -32.93 4.02
C GLU A 187 -33.87 -33.91 3.09
N SER A 188 -33.60 -33.87 1.77
CA SER A 188 -34.14 -34.82 0.79
C SER A 188 -33.77 -36.26 1.15
N LYS A 189 -32.49 -36.53 1.43
CA LYS A 189 -32.03 -37.86 1.85
C LYS A 189 -32.68 -38.30 3.15
N MET A 190 -32.83 -37.39 4.12
CA MET A 190 -33.54 -37.69 5.36
C MET A 190 -35.02 -38.05 5.09
N PHE A 191 -35.69 -37.35 4.18
CA PHE A 191 -37.08 -37.63 3.81
C PHE A 191 -37.23 -38.99 3.11
N GLU A 192 -36.31 -39.32 2.20
CA GLU A 192 -36.24 -40.64 1.57
C GLU A 192 -36.07 -41.76 2.59
N THR A 193 -35.15 -41.60 3.54
CA THR A 193 -34.95 -42.59 4.62
C THR A 193 -36.20 -42.71 5.50
N TYR A 194 -36.88 -41.61 5.82
CA TYR A 194 -38.12 -41.63 6.59
C TYR A 194 -39.23 -42.39 5.85
N ASN A 195 -39.42 -42.15 4.55
CA ASN A 195 -40.40 -42.88 3.74
C ASN A 195 -40.06 -44.37 3.61
N HIS A 196 -38.77 -44.70 3.51
CA HIS A 196 -38.33 -46.09 3.48
C HIS A 196 -38.65 -46.80 4.81
N LEU A 197 -38.29 -46.20 5.95
CA LEU A 197 -38.61 -46.78 7.26
C LEU A 197 -40.12 -46.87 7.50
N LEU A 198 -40.90 -45.91 7.01
CA LEU A 198 -42.36 -45.90 7.12
C LEU A 198 -43.03 -47.08 6.39
N SER A 199 -42.44 -47.53 5.28
CA SER A 199 -42.96 -48.62 4.45
C SER A 199 -42.32 -49.98 4.77
N MET A 200 -41.40 -50.04 5.73
CA MET A 200 -40.72 -51.27 6.13
C MET A 200 -41.65 -52.19 6.92
N ASP A 201 -41.67 -53.48 6.59
CA ASP A 201 -42.42 -54.48 7.35
C ASP A 201 -41.76 -54.76 8.70
N LEU A 202 -42.54 -54.66 9.78
CA LEU A 202 -42.10 -54.87 11.16
C LEU A 202 -42.56 -56.23 11.72
N SER A 203 -43.26 -57.05 10.93
CA SER A 203 -43.89 -58.30 11.38
C SER A 203 -42.88 -59.32 11.91
N LEU A 204 -41.67 -59.35 11.34
CA LEU A 204 -40.58 -60.27 11.67
C LEU A 204 -39.53 -59.70 12.64
N MET A 205 -39.70 -58.47 13.12
CA MET A 205 -38.75 -57.82 14.04
C MET A 205 -39.04 -58.17 15.50
N TYR A 206 -37.96 -58.26 16.30
CA TYR A 206 -38.05 -58.42 17.76
C TYR A 206 -38.52 -57.11 18.42
N ASP A 207 -39.04 -57.20 19.65
CA ASP A 207 -39.63 -56.04 20.34
C ASP A 207 -38.62 -54.89 20.57
N ASP A 208 -37.36 -55.22 20.87
CA ASP A 208 -36.28 -54.24 21.02
C ASP A 208 -35.96 -53.52 19.69
N GLU A 209 -35.98 -54.24 18.57
CA GLU A 209 -35.75 -53.66 17.23
C GLU A 209 -36.91 -52.74 16.81
N LYS A 210 -38.15 -53.12 17.14
CA LYS A 210 -39.33 -52.27 16.91
C LYS A 210 -39.26 -50.97 17.73
N LEU A 211 -38.74 -51.04 18.96
CA LEU A 211 -38.54 -49.87 19.79
C LEU A 211 -37.51 -48.91 19.16
N ASP A 212 -36.39 -49.44 18.68
CA ASP A 212 -35.35 -48.65 17.99
C ASP A 212 -35.85 -48.06 16.67
N HIS A 213 -36.65 -48.80 15.90
CA HIS A 213 -37.32 -48.29 14.70
C HIS A 213 -38.24 -47.11 15.04
N ALA A 214 -39.11 -47.27 16.05
CA ALA A 214 -40.02 -46.21 16.49
C ALA A 214 -39.26 -44.97 17.00
N ASN A 215 -38.16 -45.17 17.74
CA ASN A 215 -37.28 -44.09 18.20
C ASN A 215 -36.63 -43.35 17.03
N THR A 216 -36.10 -44.08 16.05
CA THR A 216 -35.48 -43.52 14.85
C THR A 216 -36.50 -42.70 14.04
N MET A 217 -37.70 -43.24 13.84
CA MET A 217 -38.80 -42.53 13.17
C MET A 217 -39.19 -41.25 13.90
N LYS A 218 -39.27 -41.28 15.23
CA LYS A 218 -39.57 -40.11 16.06
C LYS A 218 -38.47 -39.04 15.94
N CYS A 219 -37.20 -39.44 15.93
CA CYS A 219 -36.06 -38.53 15.74
C CYS A 219 -36.07 -37.86 14.36
N LEU A 220 -36.28 -38.65 13.30
CA LEU A 220 -36.37 -38.13 11.93
C LEU A 220 -37.57 -37.20 11.76
N LYS A 221 -38.75 -37.61 12.25
CA LYS A 221 -39.98 -36.80 12.20
C LYS A 221 -39.78 -35.43 12.85
N LYS A 222 -39.18 -35.38 14.05
CA LYS A 222 -38.90 -34.11 14.74
C LYS A 222 -37.93 -33.20 13.97
N LYS A 223 -37.01 -33.79 13.20
CA LYS A 223 -35.99 -33.06 12.45
C LYS A 223 -36.49 -32.57 11.09
N LEU A 224 -37.37 -33.34 10.43
CA LEU A 224 -38.02 -32.99 9.15
C LEU A 224 -39.22 -32.05 9.35
N PHE A 225 -39.96 -32.23 10.44
CA PHE A 225 -41.19 -31.47 10.73
C PHE A 225 -41.08 -30.78 12.11
N PRO A 226 -40.23 -29.76 12.25
CA PRO A 226 -40.05 -29.05 13.52
C PRO A 226 -41.26 -28.21 13.95
N GLU A 227 -42.20 -27.93 13.04
CA GLU A 227 -43.42 -27.13 13.27
C GLU A 227 -44.71 -27.97 13.40
N SER A 228 -44.62 -29.31 13.34
CA SER A 228 -45.77 -30.24 13.45
C SER A 228 -45.90 -30.89 14.82
#